data_AF-A0A4Y2P4X3-F1
#
_entry.id   AF-A0A4Y2P4X3-F1
#
_cell.length_a   1.000
_cell.length_b   1.000
_cell.length_c   1.000
_cell.angle_alpha   90.00
_cell.angle_beta   90.00
_cell.angle_gamma   90.00
#
_symmetry.space_group_name_H-M   'P 1'
#
loop_
_entity.id
_entity.type
_entity.pdbx_description
1 polymer ?
#
loop_
_entity_poly.entity_id
_entity_poly.type
_entity_poly.pdbx_seq_one_letter_code
_entity_poly.pdbx_strand_id
1 'polypeptide(L)'
;TKFGAMLDQLTDRCATMCLLVTLACFYPKWMILFQLSMTIDIASHWIHQQAALMQGKTSHKFIDAAANPVIRIYYTSRPVLFCMCAGNELFYSMLYLVYFTPGPTIIFGVGLFHILLYITTPVAIVKTLISLLQLYVACINIGIIDTNERAIEARKKK
;
A
#
# COMPACT_ATOMS: atom_id res chain seq x y z
N THR A 1 -11.29 16.59 9.01
CA THR A 1 -12.61 16.30 8.41
C THR A 1 -12.52 14.97 7.66
N LYS A 2 -13.60 14.18 7.52
CA LYS A 2 -13.55 12.87 6.82
C LYS A 2 -13.17 13.01 5.33
N PHE A 3 -13.69 14.06 4.68
CA PHE A 3 -13.38 14.39 3.30
C PHE A 3 -11.89 14.67 3.07
N GLY A 4 -11.26 15.44 3.96
CA GLY A 4 -9.83 15.76 3.85
C GLY A 4 -8.96 14.50 3.91
N ALA A 5 -9.23 13.59 4.84
CA ALA A 5 -8.48 12.33 4.95
C ALA A 5 -8.64 11.41 3.73
N MET A 6 -9.83 11.38 3.13
CA MET A 6 -10.08 10.63 1.89
C MET A 6 -9.36 11.26 0.69
N LEU A 7 -9.38 12.59 0.59
CA LEU A 7 -8.73 13.32 -0.50
C LEU A 7 -7.20 13.20 -0.42
N ASP A 8 -6.64 13.31 0.78
CA ASP A 8 -5.23 13.10 1.08
C ASP A 8 -4.77 11.71 0.62
N GLN A 9 -5.47 10.66 1.09
CA GLN A 9 -5.18 9.29 0.70
C GLN A 9 -5.26 9.06 -0.82
N LEU A 10 -6.27 9.62 -1.49
CA LEU A 10 -6.41 9.47 -2.95
C LEU A 10 -5.29 10.21 -3.70
N THR A 11 -4.96 11.43 -3.26
CA THR A 11 -3.96 12.28 -3.91
C THR A 11 -2.58 11.65 -3.81
N ASP A 12 -2.23 11.08 -2.66
CA ASP A 12 -0.99 10.32 -2.49
C ASP A 12 -0.87 9.22 -3.55
N ARG A 13 -1.93 8.44 -3.78
CA ARG A 13 -1.87 7.30 -4.71
C ARG A 13 -1.80 7.74 -6.15
N CYS A 14 -2.52 8.79 -6.50
CA CYS A 14 -2.39 9.40 -7.83
C CYS A 14 -0.96 9.91 -8.07
N ALA A 15 -0.32 10.54 -7.07
CA ALA A 15 1.04 11.03 -7.18
C ALA A 15 2.05 9.90 -7.38
N THR A 16 2.01 8.86 -6.52
CA THR A 16 2.87 7.68 -6.64
C THR A 16 2.65 6.98 -7.98
N MET A 17 1.40 6.82 -8.42
CA MET A 17 1.05 6.23 -9.72
C MET A 17 1.72 6.95 -10.88
N CYS A 18 1.61 8.28 -10.94
CA CYS A 18 2.24 9.10 -11.99
C CYS A 18 3.77 8.95 -11.99
N LEU A 19 4.38 8.85 -10.81
CA LEU A 19 5.82 8.61 -10.68
C LEU A 19 6.22 7.22 -11.20
N LEU A 20 5.48 6.17 -10.85
CA LEU A 20 5.75 4.81 -11.33
C LEU A 20 5.59 4.68 -12.84
N VAL A 21 4.61 5.36 -13.45
CA VAL A 21 4.46 5.39 -14.91
C VAL A 21 5.68 6.04 -15.57
N THR A 22 6.17 7.15 -15.00
CA THR A 22 7.40 7.80 -15.49
C THR A 22 8.61 6.88 -15.38
N LEU A 23 8.76 6.17 -14.26
CA LEU A 23 9.82 5.19 -14.05
C LEU A 23 9.72 4.00 -15.01
N ALA A 24 8.51 3.55 -15.32
CA ALA A 24 8.30 2.48 -16.30
C ALA A 24 8.77 2.88 -17.71
N CYS A 25 8.64 4.17 -18.08
CA CYS A 25 9.20 4.70 -19.32
C CYS A 25 10.74 4.75 -19.31
N PHE A 26 11.36 5.11 -18.18
CA PHE A 26 12.83 5.17 -18.06
C PHE A 26 13.48 3.78 -17.95
N TYR A 27 12.78 2.84 -17.32
CA TYR A 27 13.27 1.49 -17.04
C TYR A 27 12.34 0.44 -17.68
N PRO A 28 12.23 0.37 -19.02
CA PRO A 28 11.25 -0.48 -19.70
C PRO A 28 11.43 -1.98 -19.39
N LYS A 29 12.66 -2.42 -19.08
CA LYS A 29 12.95 -3.80 -18.64
C LYS A 29 12.22 -4.19 -17.35
N TRP A 30 11.92 -3.23 -16.49
CA TRP A 30 11.28 -3.43 -15.18
C TRP A 30 9.82 -2.96 -15.15
N MET A 31 9.26 -2.59 -16.31
CA MET A 31 7.90 -2.07 -16.46
C MET A 31 6.84 -2.93 -15.75
N ILE A 32 6.94 -4.26 -15.88
CA ILE A 32 5.99 -5.18 -15.24
C ILE A 32 6.02 -5.05 -13.71
N LEU A 33 7.19 -4.83 -13.10
CA LEU A 33 7.28 -4.67 -11.64
C LEU A 33 6.61 -3.37 -11.19
N PHE A 34 6.79 -2.28 -11.92
CA PHE A 34 6.11 -1.02 -11.61
C PHE A 34 4.59 -1.13 -11.78
N GLN A 35 4.13 -1.81 -12.85
CA GLN A 35 2.71 -2.08 -13.06
C GLN A 35 2.13 -2.92 -11.92
N LEU A 36 2.81 -4.01 -11.53
CA LEU A 36 2.36 -4.85 -10.41
C LEU A 36 2.31 -4.07 -9.10
N SER A 37 3.35 -3.29 -8.78
CA SER A 37 3.36 -2.47 -7.56
C SER A 37 2.20 -1.47 -7.54
N MET A 38 1.96 -0.77 -8.65
CA MET A 38 0.86 0.18 -8.81
C MET A 38 -0.50 -0.51 -8.64
N THR A 39 -0.71 -1.66 -9.29
CA THR A 39 -1.95 -2.43 -9.20
C THR A 39 -2.21 -2.93 -7.78
N ILE A 40 -1.18 -3.50 -7.12
CA ILE A 40 -1.29 -4.00 -5.74
C ILE A 40 -1.65 -2.86 -4.79
N ASP A 41 -0.99 -1.71 -4.91
CA ASP A 41 -1.22 -0.59 -3.99
C ASP A 41 -2.64 -0.02 -4.13
N ILE A 42 -3.12 0.19 -5.37
CA ILE A 42 -4.48 0.67 -5.62
C ILE A 42 -5.52 -0.36 -5.18
N ALA A 43 -5.37 -1.62 -5.59
CA ALA A 43 -6.35 -2.67 -5.31
C ALA A 43 -6.48 -2.97 -3.81
N SER A 44 -5.34 -3.06 -3.10
CA SER A 44 -5.32 -3.29 -1.65
C SER A 44 -6.08 -2.21 -0.89
N HIS A 45 -5.86 -0.94 -1.22
CA HIS A 45 -6.49 0.18 -0.53
C HIS A 45 -7.95 0.34 -0.90
N TRP A 46 -8.30 0.16 -2.16
CA TRP A 46 -9.69 0.18 -2.62
C TRP A 46 -10.53 -0.88 -1.91
N ILE A 47 -10.09 -2.14 -1.95
CA ILE A 47 -10.83 -3.25 -1.34
C ILE A 47 -10.89 -3.11 0.18
N HIS A 48 -9.80 -2.66 0.82
CA HIS A 48 -9.80 -2.38 2.24
C HIS A 48 -10.79 -1.26 2.64
N GLN A 49 -10.84 -0.17 1.86
CA GLN A 49 -11.79 0.92 2.11
C GLN A 49 -13.24 0.45 1.92
N GLN A 50 -13.52 -0.33 0.88
CA GLN A 50 -14.84 -0.92 0.66
C GLN A 50 -15.23 -1.87 1.80
N ALA A 51 -14.33 -2.74 2.23
CA ALA A 51 -14.55 -3.63 3.37
C ALA A 51 -14.91 -2.85 4.64
N ALA A 52 -14.18 -1.77 4.93
CA ALA A 52 -14.46 -0.91 6.09
C ALA A 52 -15.83 -0.21 6.00
N LEU A 53 -16.23 0.23 4.81
CA LEU A 53 -17.57 0.84 4.57
C LEU A 53 -18.70 -0.18 4.76
N MET A 54 -18.51 -1.43 4.30
CA MET A 54 -19.49 -2.51 4.45
C MET A 54 -19.57 -3.03 5.90
N GLN A 55 -18.44 -3.11 6.59
CA GLN A 55 -18.37 -3.52 8.00
C GLN A 55 -19.13 -2.57 8.94
N GLY A 56 -19.17 -1.27 8.62
CA GLY A 56 -20.02 -0.32 9.37
C GLY A 56 -21.52 -0.68 9.38
N LYS A 57 -21.97 -1.63 8.54
CA LYS A 57 -23.37 -2.08 8.44
C LYS A 57 -23.65 -3.43 9.12
N THR A 58 -22.63 -4.25 9.45
CA THR A 58 -22.82 -5.61 9.97
C THR A 58 -21.84 -5.83 11.14
N SER A 59 -22.30 -6.33 12.29
CA SER A 59 -21.54 -6.19 13.57
C SER A 59 -20.91 -7.49 14.13
N HIS A 60 -21.25 -8.69 13.63
CA HIS A 60 -21.14 -9.87 14.51
C HIS A 60 -20.13 -10.98 14.20
N LYS A 61 -19.21 -10.86 13.22
CA LYS A 61 -18.24 -11.95 12.97
C LYS A 61 -16.97 -11.60 12.17
N PHE A 62 -16.41 -10.41 12.36
CA PHE A 62 -15.26 -9.97 11.57
C PHE A 62 -13.94 -10.56 12.06
N ILE A 63 -13.08 -10.94 11.11
CA ILE A 63 -11.66 -11.12 11.40
C ILE A 63 -11.10 -9.72 11.50
N ASP A 64 -10.83 -9.28 12.72
CA ASP A 64 -10.19 -8.00 12.93
C ASP A 64 -8.85 -8.01 12.20
N ALA A 65 -8.61 -7.03 11.33
CA ALA A 65 -7.30 -6.86 10.71
C ALA A 65 -6.19 -6.66 11.77
N ALA A 66 -6.58 -6.26 12.99
CA ALA A 66 -5.72 -6.22 14.17
C ALA A 66 -5.32 -7.60 14.72
N ALA A 67 -5.93 -8.71 14.26
CA ALA A 67 -5.56 -10.07 14.65
C ALA A 67 -4.19 -10.49 14.08
N ASN A 68 -3.75 -9.90 12.96
CA ASN A 68 -2.39 -10.09 12.48
C ASN A 68 -1.46 -9.08 13.17
N PRO A 69 -0.49 -9.53 14.00
CA PRO A 69 0.39 -8.64 14.77
C PRO A 69 1.18 -7.67 13.87
N VAL A 70 1.48 -8.05 12.62
CA VAL A 70 2.18 -7.21 11.65
C VAL A 70 1.33 -6.02 11.20
N ILE A 71 0.08 -6.25 10.83
CA ILE A 71 -0.87 -5.18 10.46
C ILE A 71 -1.15 -4.30 11.68
N ARG A 72 -1.28 -4.90 12.86
CA ARG A 72 -1.52 -4.16 14.09
C ARG A 72 -0.37 -3.19 14.38
N ILE A 73 0.88 -3.62 14.32
CA ILE A 73 2.04 -2.73 14.55
C ILE A 73 2.09 -1.63 13.48
N TYR A 74 1.85 -1.98 12.22
CA TYR A 74 1.83 -1.03 11.10
C TYR A 74 0.82 0.10 11.29
N TYR A 75 -0.39 -0.21 11.77
CA TYR A 75 -1.45 0.80 12.00
C TYR A 75 -1.47 1.41 13.40
N THR A 76 -0.91 0.75 14.41
CA THR A 76 -0.88 1.27 15.81
C THR A 76 0.20 2.33 15.98
N SER A 77 1.34 2.19 15.30
CA SER A 77 2.49 3.07 15.46
C SER A 77 2.58 4.11 14.34
N ARG A 78 2.15 5.35 14.61
CA ARG A 78 2.29 6.49 13.68
C ARG A 78 3.71 6.65 13.09
N PRO A 79 4.80 6.50 13.87
CA PRO A 79 6.16 6.61 13.31
C PRO A 79 6.48 5.52 12.29
N VAL A 80 5.97 4.30 12.49
CA VAL A 80 6.17 3.16 11.58
C VAL A 80 5.42 3.40 10.28
N LEU A 81 4.16 3.83 10.36
CA LEU A 81 3.35 4.17 9.19
C LEU A 81 4.02 5.28 8.36
N PHE A 82 4.45 6.36 9.04
CA PHE A 82 5.13 7.46 8.37
C PHE A 82 6.45 7.01 7.73
N CYS A 83 7.29 6.25 8.44
CA CYS A 83 8.55 5.75 7.92
C CYS A 83 8.35 4.83 6.70
N MET A 84 7.33 3.98 6.72
CA MET A 84 7.02 3.09 5.60
C MET A 84 6.53 3.86 4.36
N CYS A 85 5.62 4.82 4.54
CA CYS A 85 5.17 5.67 3.44
C CYS A 85 6.29 6.55 2.89
N ALA A 86 7.01 7.27 3.77
CA ALA A 86 8.11 8.14 3.39
C ALA A 86 9.26 7.36 2.74
N GLY A 87 9.60 6.17 3.26
CA GLY A 87 10.63 5.33 2.68
C GLY A 87 10.26 4.76 1.32
N ASN A 88 8.99 4.43 1.10
CA ASN A 88 8.48 3.99 -0.20
C ASN A 88 8.51 5.13 -1.24
N GLU A 89 8.03 6.32 -0.88
CA GLU A 89 8.11 7.49 -1.77
C GLU A 89 9.58 7.88 -2.05
N LEU A 90 10.44 7.79 -1.04
CA LEU A 90 11.86 8.06 -1.19
C LEU A 90 12.52 7.04 -2.12
N PHE A 91 12.14 5.75 -2.07
CA PHE A 91 12.65 4.74 -2.98
C PHE A 91 12.37 5.07 -4.46
N TYR A 92 11.11 5.37 -4.79
CA TYR A 92 10.75 5.73 -6.18
C TYR A 92 11.38 7.06 -6.61
N SER A 93 11.47 8.03 -5.69
CA SER A 93 12.15 9.30 -5.95
C SER A 93 13.64 9.11 -6.20
N MET A 94 14.31 8.24 -5.45
CA MET A 94 15.73 7.94 -5.66
C MET A 94 15.95 7.16 -6.97
N LEU A 95 15.07 6.22 -7.33
CA LEU A 95 15.13 5.54 -8.64
C LEU A 95 15.04 6.54 -9.80
N TYR A 96 14.21 7.57 -9.65
CA TYR A 96 14.10 8.65 -10.62
C TYR A 96 15.38 9.49 -10.68
N LEU A 97 15.94 9.91 -9.53
CA LEU A 97 17.16 10.72 -9.51
C LEU A 97 18.39 9.96 -10.01
N VAL A 98 18.54 8.69 -9.63
CA VAL A 98 19.65 7.82 -10.05
C VAL A 98 19.71 7.65 -11.56
N TYR A 99 18.57 7.71 -12.26
CA TYR A 99 18.52 7.69 -13.72
C TYR A 99 19.31 8.83 -14.35
N PHE A 100 19.27 10.02 -13.74
CA PHE A 100 19.94 11.22 -14.26
C PHE A 100 21.35 11.41 -13.70
N THR A 101 21.53 11.18 -12.40
CA THR A 101 22.82 11.39 -11.74
C THR A 101 22.97 10.47 -10.53
N PRO A 102 24.17 9.91 -10.28
CA PRO A 102 24.43 9.15 -9.07
C PRO A 102 24.37 10.01 -7.78
N GLY A 103 24.38 11.35 -7.90
CA GLY A 103 24.47 12.28 -6.77
C GLY A 103 25.91 12.52 -6.30
N PRO A 104 26.11 13.39 -5.29
CA PRO A 104 27.44 13.65 -4.75
C PRO A 104 28.06 12.36 -4.22
N THR A 105 29.32 12.11 -4.55
CA THR A 105 30.09 10.96 -4.07
C THR A 105 30.47 11.19 -2.61
N ILE A 106 30.11 10.25 -1.74
CA ILE A 106 30.39 10.39 -0.29
C ILE A 106 31.25 9.22 0.19
N ILE A 107 30.73 7.99 0.13
CA ILE A 107 31.34 6.83 0.76
C ILE A 107 31.88 5.88 -0.32
N PHE A 108 33.19 5.60 -0.30
CA PHE A 108 33.88 4.66 -1.22
C PHE A 108 33.62 4.88 -2.72
N GLY A 109 33.37 6.13 -3.14
CA GLY A 109 33.06 6.46 -4.55
C GLY A 109 31.62 6.17 -4.98
N VAL A 110 30.75 5.73 -4.06
CA VAL A 110 29.32 5.53 -4.31
C VAL A 110 28.57 6.85 -4.12
N GLY A 111 27.71 7.17 -5.08
CA GLY A 111 26.87 8.38 -5.03
C GLY A 111 25.77 8.27 -3.96
N LEU A 112 25.48 9.38 -3.28
CA LEU A 112 24.49 9.46 -2.20
C LEU A 112 23.14 8.82 -2.57
N PHE A 113 22.66 9.03 -3.80
CA PHE A 113 21.34 8.54 -4.21
C PHE A 113 21.29 7.02 -4.32
N HIS A 114 22.41 6.37 -4.67
CA HIS A 114 22.50 4.90 -4.66
C HIS A 114 22.42 4.35 -3.25
N ILE A 115 23.10 5.00 -2.28
CA ILE A 115 23.06 4.58 -0.87
C ILE A 115 21.64 4.69 -0.33
N LEU A 116 20.98 5.82 -0.55
CA LEU A 116 19.59 6.03 -0.13
C LEU A 116 18.64 5.04 -0.82
N LEU A 117 18.87 4.74 -2.09
CA LEU A 117 18.11 3.72 -2.82
C LEU A 117 18.25 2.35 -2.15
N TYR A 118 19.48 1.90 -1.84
CA TYR A 118 19.68 0.60 -1.19
C TYR A 118 19.06 0.52 0.21
N ILE A 119 19.10 1.61 0.98
CA ILE A 119 18.49 1.68 2.31
C ILE A 119 16.95 1.64 2.21
N THR A 120 16.37 2.29 1.20
CA THR A 120 14.90 2.39 1.04
C THR A 120 14.29 1.20 0.29
N THR A 121 15.08 0.45 -0.46
CA THR A 121 14.65 -0.79 -1.15
C THR A 121 13.96 -1.80 -0.22
N PRO A 122 14.54 -2.21 0.93
CA PRO A 122 13.86 -3.14 1.83
C PRO A 122 12.56 -2.57 2.38
N VAL A 123 12.47 -1.25 2.60
CA VAL A 123 11.25 -0.58 3.06
C VAL A 123 10.15 -0.70 2.00
N ALA A 124 10.46 -0.45 0.72
CA ALA A 124 9.51 -0.60 -0.38
C ALA A 124 9.00 -2.04 -0.57
N ILE A 125 9.89 -3.04 -0.39
CA ILE A 125 9.51 -4.46 -0.42
C ILE A 125 8.56 -4.79 0.73
N VAL A 126 8.92 -4.41 1.98
CA VAL A 126 8.08 -4.65 3.15
C VAL A 126 6.73 -3.95 3.01
N LYS A 127 6.71 -2.71 2.52
CA LYS A 127 5.48 -1.96 2.26
C LYS A 127 4.57 -2.68 1.26
N THR A 128 5.13 -3.20 0.17
CA THR A 128 4.38 -3.97 -0.84
C THR A 128 3.81 -5.26 -0.24
N LEU A 129 4.60 -5.99 0.56
CA LEU A 129 4.13 -7.20 1.25
C LEU A 129 2.98 -6.90 2.23
N ILE A 130 3.07 -5.78 2.97
CA ILE A 130 2.00 -5.33 3.86
C ILE A 130 0.74 -5.00 3.05
N SER A 131 0.86 -4.31 1.91
CA SER A 131 -0.28 -4.04 1.01
C SER A 131 -0.95 -5.34 0.52
N LEU A 132 -0.17 -6.37 0.19
CA LEU A 132 -0.72 -7.69 -0.20
C LEU A 132 -1.44 -8.38 0.96
N LEU A 133 -0.86 -8.35 2.16
CA LEU A 133 -1.47 -8.90 3.35
C LEU A 133 -2.78 -8.18 3.69
N GLN A 134 -2.79 -6.85 3.56
CA GLN A 134 -3.98 -6.02 3.74
C GLN A 134 -5.07 -6.36 2.71
N LEU A 135 -4.70 -6.57 1.45
CA LEU A 135 -5.61 -7.01 0.39
C LEU A 135 -6.23 -8.37 0.74
N TYR A 136 -5.41 -9.34 1.12
CA TYR A 136 -5.87 -10.68 1.49
C TYR A 136 -6.88 -10.65 2.64
N VAL A 137 -6.57 -9.92 3.72
CA VAL A 137 -7.46 -9.76 4.87
C VAL A 137 -8.77 -9.06 4.47
N ALA A 138 -8.70 -8.02 3.64
CA ALA A 138 -9.89 -7.30 3.18
C ALA A 138 -10.81 -8.19 2.33
N CYS A 139 -10.25 -9.01 1.44
CA CYS A 139 -11.02 -9.98 0.65
C CYS A 139 -11.74 -11.00 1.54
N ILE A 140 -11.08 -11.53 2.57
CA ILE A 140 -11.72 -12.46 3.51
C ILE A 140 -12.87 -11.78 4.24
N ASN A 141 -12.66 -10.55 4.72
CA ASN A 141 -13.69 -9.80 5.42
C ASN A 141 -14.91 -9.56 4.54
N ILE A 142 -14.74 -9.21 3.26
CA ILE A 142 -15.87 -9.08 2.33
C ILE A 142 -16.59 -10.42 2.13
N GLY A 143 -15.86 -11.54 1.99
CA GLY A 143 -16.47 -12.87 1.89
C GLY A 143 -17.30 -13.26 3.12
N ILE A 144 -16.86 -12.85 4.32
CA ILE A 144 -17.62 -13.03 5.56
C ILE A 144 -18.90 -12.17 5.54
N ILE A 145 -18.85 -10.94 5.02
CA ILE A 145 -20.04 -10.09 4.89
C ILE A 145 -21.06 -10.75 3.95
N ASP A 146 -20.64 -11.15 2.76
CA ASP A 146 -21.51 -11.76 1.74
C ASP A 146 -22.18 -13.05 2.26
N THR A 147 -21.43 -13.92 2.93
CA THR A 147 -22.01 -15.14 3.53
C THR A 147 -23.01 -14.83 4.65
N ASN A 148 -22.76 -13.82 5.48
CA ASN A 148 -23.69 -13.40 6.52
C ASN A 148 -24.97 -12.77 5.95
N GLU A 149 -24.85 -11.91 4.94
CA GLU A 149 -26.00 -11.29 4.27
C GLU A 149 -26.90 -12.36 3.64
N ARG A 150 -26.33 -13.32 2.92
CA ARG A 150 -27.06 -14.47 2.36
C ARG A 150 -27.76 -15.31 3.42
N ALA A 151 -27.12 -15.53 4.57
CA ALA A 151 -27.74 -16.27 5.67
C ALA A 151 -28.92 -15.52 6.30
N ILE A 152 -28.83 -14.20 6.43
CA ILE A 152 -29.94 -13.35 6.92
C ILE A 152 -31.10 -13.37 5.92
N GLU A 153 -30.81 -13.25 4.62
CA GLU A 153 -31.83 -13.32 3.57
C GLU A 153 -32.53 -14.68 3.52
N ALA A 154 -31.78 -15.77 3.65
CA ALA A 154 -32.35 -17.12 3.70
C ALA A 154 -33.26 -17.33 4.93
N ARG A 155 -32.94 -16.69 6.07
CA ARG A 155 -33.80 -16.70 7.27
C ARG A 155 -35.07 -15.88 7.09
N LYS A 156 -35.03 -14.75 6.38
CA LYS A 156 -36.21 -13.92 6.09
C LYS A 156 -37.20 -14.58 5.12
N LYS A 157 -36.73 -15.52 4.31
CA LYS A 157 -37.54 -16.28 3.34
C LYS A 157 -38.20 -17.54 3.94
N LYS A 158 -37.86 -17.92 5.17
CA LYS A 158 -38.52 -18.98 5.94
C LYS A 158 -39.56 -18.38 6.88
#